data_AF-A0A8T1VPF0-F1
#
_entry.id   AF-A0A8T1VPF0-F1
#
_cell.length_a   1.000
_cell.length_b   1.000
_cell.length_c   1.000
_cell.angle_alpha   90.00
_cell.angle_beta   90.00
_cell.angle_gamma   90.00
#
_symmetry.space_group_name_H-M   'P 1'
#
loop_
_entity.id
_entity.type
_entity.pdbx_description
1 polymer ?
#
loop_
_entity_poly.entity_id
_entity_poly.type
_entity_poly.pdbx_seq_one_letter_code
_entity_poly.pdbx_strand_id
1 'polypeptide(L)'
;MFWPFLELRGQLVYCPLADFGAGGVREGQDIYAQAVVAQPVTAHMPLKNAVELKGKIAVLQRGLCDFVTKVIHAQQAGAVAVLVANTGDDGSDEAFVMDAGQRHDHLADTVSLPAMMVSRSHSTDIFQQIREAYLDRRELCFTIRFLGAHTASRMLAQQESLAQQSRNAARNIALKQQREQQQQEAASLLRNRLGKVPQAKGSSKVSSSSGSVVATPSTSASELACDWSPVSSRKSSSVCSTRRSCVGERSYDLSRGGNQEELSTAEGVHDAAALALLHWCPMTTALVILDVQNYFTLRHGYGVKQATGSIDNYSDEEFGGKSSTQPPSSVSEWSRSRAVDAQFYECVDNVLIPTIQDVLLASRASEGMEVIYSVVESATRDGRERSRAHKHAGIHVPKNGFGAQVPKRIAPDDENDIVLSRSGVNVFAATNLDYVLRNLMVTHLVVMGISVLGSVDSCVQTALDRGYQVTVLKEALLPLPGDATGCANKASMLESFSRRGVQVLTAADFVEKLQSLA
;
A
#
# COMPACT_ATOMS: atom_id res chain seq x y z
N MET A 1 -2.55 -36.54 -10.46
CA MET A 1 -1.38 -36.08 -9.69
C MET A 1 -1.61 -34.61 -9.36
N PHE A 2 -1.64 -34.27 -8.08
CA PHE A 2 -1.93 -32.92 -7.60
C PHE A 2 -0.64 -32.24 -7.17
N TRP A 3 -0.57 -30.93 -7.38
CA TRP A 3 0.62 -30.13 -7.12
C TRP A 3 0.35 -29.25 -5.89
N PRO A 4 0.93 -29.59 -4.73
CA PRO A 4 0.80 -28.79 -3.51
C PRO A 4 1.58 -27.47 -3.59
N PHE A 5 0.92 -26.39 -3.19
CA PHE A 5 1.52 -25.07 -3.00
C PHE A 5 1.25 -24.58 -1.58
N LEU A 6 2.29 -24.18 -0.87
CA LEU A 6 2.20 -23.57 0.45
C LEU A 6 2.09 -22.06 0.32
N GLU A 7 1.08 -21.46 0.95
CA GLU A 7 0.94 -20.00 0.98
C GLU A 7 1.86 -19.39 2.05
N LEU A 8 2.97 -18.78 1.62
CA LEU A 8 3.96 -18.12 2.45
C LEU A 8 4.01 -16.63 2.12
N ARG A 9 3.78 -15.76 3.12
CA ARG A 9 3.81 -14.29 2.95
C ARG A 9 2.97 -13.77 1.76
N GLY A 10 1.85 -14.43 1.46
CA GLY A 10 0.96 -14.09 0.34
C GLY A 10 1.43 -14.56 -1.03
N GLN A 11 2.46 -15.41 -1.09
CA GLN A 11 2.94 -16.07 -2.31
C GLN A 11 2.73 -17.58 -2.21
N LEU A 12 2.38 -18.21 -3.32
CA LEU A 12 2.21 -19.67 -3.41
C LEU A 12 3.56 -20.31 -3.73
N VAL A 13 4.12 -21.04 -2.78
CA VAL A 13 5.41 -21.72 -2.93
C VAL A 13 5.19 -23.18 -3.25
N TYR A 14 5.74 -23.66 -4.36
CA TYR A 14 5.66 -25.07 -4.71
C TYR A 14 6.46 -25.92 -3.71
N CYS A 15 5.82 -26.94 -3.14
CA CYS A 15 6.42 -27.83 -2.13
C CYS A 15 6.15 -29.29 -2.51
N PRO A 16 7.04 -29.99 -3.22
CA PRO A 16 6.76 -31.32 -3.76
C PRO A 16 6.14 -32.28 -2.76
N LEU A 17 5.11 -32.98 -3.21
CA LEU A 17 4.44 -34.01 -2.43
C LEU A 17 5.27 -35.28 -2.44
N ALA A 18 5.31 -35.99 -1.32
CA ALA A 18 5.84 -37.34 -1.29
C ALA A 18 4.95 -38.30 -2.08
N ASP A 19 5.55 -39.36 -2.63
CA ASP A 19 4.84 -40.37 -3.44
C ASP A 19 3.88 -41.25 -2.62
N PHE A 20 3.88 -41.12 -1.29
CA PHE A 20 3.02 -41.84 -0.35
C PHE A 20 2.19 -40.87 0.50
N GLY A 21 1.15 -41.37 1.18
CA GLY A 21 0.29 -40.52 2.04
C GLY A 21 -0.66 -39.58 1.29
N ALA A 22 -0.56 -39.51 -0.03
CA ALA A 22 -1.35 -38.61 -0.87
C ALA A 22 -2.72 -39.14 -1.29
N GLY A 23 -3.14 -40.32 -0.83
CA GLY A 23 -4.38 -40.99 -1.28
C GLY A 23 -5.67 -40.19 -1.06
N GLY A 24 -5.67 -39.28 -0.07
CA GLY A 24 -6.80 -38.40 0.25
C GLY A 24 -6.74 -37.01 -0.41
N VAL A 25 -5.69 -36.69 -1.15
CA VAL A 25 -5.47 -35.35 -1.71
C VAL A 25 -6.27 -35.17 -3.00
N ARG A 26 -6.99 -34.06 -3.13
CA ARG A 26 -7.78 -33.70 -4.32
C ARG A 26 -7.66 -32.20 -4.61
N GLU A 27 -7.80 -31.84 -5.88
CA GLU A 27 -7.84 -30.42 -6.29
C GLU A 27 -8.98 -29.68 -5.60
N GLY A 28 -8.69 -28.51 -5.03
CA GLY A 28 -9.64 -27.69 -4.28
C GLY A 28 -9.92 -28.15 -2.84
N GLN A 29 -9.35 -29.27 -2.39
CA GLN A 29 -9.41 -29.70 -0.98
C GLN A 29 -8.20 -29.16 -0.22
N ASP A 30 -8.13 -27.83 -0.12
CA ASP A 30 -7.02 -27.13 0.52
C ASP A 30 -6.99 -27.39 2.03
N ILE A 31 -5.78 -27.56 2.60
CA ILE A 31 -5.59 -27.76 4.04
C ILE A 31 -5.28 -26.40 4.65
N TYR A 32 -6.15 -25.92 5.53
CA TYR A 32 -5.93 -24.75 6.36
C TYR A 32 -5.87 -25.17 7.83
N ALA A 33 -4.68 -25.08 8.42
CA ALA A 33 -4.48 -25.45 9.81
C ALA A 33 -3.29 -24.70 10.43
N GLN A 34 -3.28 -24.63 11.76
CA GLN A 34 -2.17 -24.05 12.51
C GLN A 34 -0.91 -24.90 12.30
N ALA A 35 0.24 -24.25 12.19
CA ALA A 35 1.55 -24.89 12.03
C ALA A 35 2.27 -24.94 13.38
N VAL A 36 2.75 -26.13 13.75
CA VAL A 36 3.48 -26.36 15.00
C VAL A 36 4.75 -27.13 14.71
N VAL A 37 5.85 -26.67 15.30
CA VAL A 37 7.14 -27.37 15.23
C VAL A 37 7.07 -28.62 16.11
N ALA A 38 7.43 -29.78 15.55
CA ALA A 38 7.42 -31.01 16.32
C ALA A 38 8.59 -31.10 17.32
N GLN A 39 8.40 -31.89 18.37
CA GLN A 39 9.43 -32.14 19.38
C GLN A 39 9.64 -33.65 19.57
N PRO A 40 10.81 -34.23 19.20
CA PRO A 40 11.95 -33.57 18.59
C PRO A 40 11.68 -33.15 17.13
N VAL A 41 12.30 -32.05 16.68
CA VAL A 41 12.10 -31.48 15.33
C VAL A 41 12.44 -32.48 14.22
N THR A 42 13.39 -33.38 14.47
CA THR A 42 13.80 -34.41 13.53
C THR A 42 12.88 -35.64 13.49
N ALA A 43 11.92 -35.78 14.41
CA ALA A 43 10.95 -36.87 14.50
C ALA A 43 11.56 -38.30 14.41
N HIS A 44 12.78 -38.49 14.91
CA HIS A 44 13.44 -39.80 15.00
C HIS A 44 12.90 -40.69 16.13
N MET A 45 12.08 -40.11 17.01
CA MET A 45 11.34 -40.76 18.08
C MET A 45 9.91 -40.21 18.09
N PRO A 46 8.96 -40.88 18.79
CA PRO A 46 7.61 -40.37 18.98
C PRO A 46 7.58 -38.93 19.50
N LEU A 47 6.64 -38.14 18.99
CA LEU A 47 6.57 -36.70 19.25
C LEU A 47 6.04 -36.44 20.67
N LYS A 48 6.84 -35.71 21.47
CA LYS A 48 6.51 -35.32 22.85
C LYS A 48 5.34 -34.36 22.93
N ASN A 49 5.20 -33.47 21.93
CA ASN A 49 4.12 -32.49 21.86
C ASN A 49 2.93 -32.97 21.01
N ALA A 50 2.62 -34.27 21.07
CA ALA A 50 1.51 -34.86 20.31
C ALA A 50 0.16 -34.16 20.55
N VAL A 51 -0.12 -33.74 21.79
CA VAL A 51 -1.37 -33.02 22.13
C VAL A 51 -1.48 -31.69 21.40
N GLU A 52 -0.35 -30.98 21.25
CA GLU A 52 -0.32 -29.69 20.54
C GLU A 52 -0.47 -29.87 19.03
N LEU A 53 -0.04 -31.00 18.48
CA LEU A 53 -0.03 -31.29 17.04
C LEU A 53 -1.36 -31.85 16.52
N LYS A 54 -2.27 -32.26 17.40
CA LYS A 54 -3.56 -32.84 17.01
C LYS A 54 -4.39 -31.82 16.21
N GLY A 55 -4.70 -32.16 14.95
CA GLY A 55 -5.44 -31.29 14.04
C GLY A 55 -4.60 -30.21 13.36
N LYS A 56 -3.28 -30.23 13.52
CA LYS A 56 -2.36 -29.16 13.07
C LYS A 56 -1.36 -29.67 12.03
N ILE A 57 -0.70 -28.74 11.34
CA ILE A 57 0.37 -29.03 10.38
C ILE A 57 1.67 -29.21 11.17
N ALA A 58 2.28 -30.39 11.07
CA ALA A 58 3.54 -30.70 11.73
C ALA A 58 4.72 -30.18 10.88
N VAL A 59 5.55 -29.31 11.47
CA VAL A 59 6.79 -28.84 10.83
C VAL A 59 7.97 -29.61 11.40
N LEU A 60 8.63 -30.36 10.52
CA LEU A 60 9.73 -31.28 10.81
C LEU A 60 11.00 -30.86 10.08
N GLN A 61 12.13 -31.36 10.55
CA GLN A 61 13.43 -31.14 9.92
C GLN A 61 14.01 -32.45 9.37
N ARG A 62 14.66 -32.35 8.21
CA ARG A 62 15.46 -33.44 7.62
C ARG A 62 16.58 -33.87 8.59
N GLY A 63 16.89 -35.17 8.65
CA GLY A 63 17.97 -35.67 9.52
C GLY A 63 17.83 -37.14 9.89
N LEU A 64 18.10 -37.45 11.16
CA LEU A 64 18.39 -38.76 11.80
C LEU A 64 17.56 -40.01 11.42
N CYS A 65 16.40 -39.88 10.78
CA CYS A 65 15.54 -41.00 10.40
C CYS A 65 14.98 -40.80 8.98
N ASP A 66 14.46 -41.87 8.39
CA ASP A 66 13.82 -41.91 7.08
C ASP A 66 12.53 -41.07 7.02
N PHE A 67 12.18 -40.65 5.80
CA PHE A 67 11.05 -39.74 5.56
C PHE A 67 9.71 -40.38 6.00
N VAL A 68 9.52 -41.68 5.76
CA VAL A 68 8.30 -42.42 6.15
C VAL A 68 8.10 -42.42 7.67
N THR A 69 9.13 -42.75 8.46
CA THR A 69 9.04 -42.76 9.94
C THR A 69 8.66 -41.40 10.52
N LYS A 70 9.17 -40.30 9.95
CA LYS A 70 8.81 -38.94 10.37
C LYS A 70 7.30 -38.70 10.22
N VAL A 71 6.75 -39.09 9.07
CA VAL A 71 5.33 -38.90 8.76
C VAL A 71 4.46 -39.81 9.64
N ILE A 72 4.90 -41.04 9.93
CA ILE A 72 4.19 -41.95 10.86
C ILE A 72 4.11 -41.34 12.25
N HIS A 73 5.21 -40.82 12.80
CA HIS A 73 5.18 -40.18 14.12
C HIS A 73 4.28 -38.94 14.16
N ALA A 74 4.24 -38.16 13.08
CA ALA A 74 3.30 -37.04 12.95
C ALA A 74 1.84 -37.49 12.83
N GLN A 75 1.57 -38.58 12.10
CA GLN A 75 0.24 -39.17 11.96
C GLN A 75 -0.26 -39.72 13.30
N GLN A 76 0.60 -40.39 14.07
CA GLN A 76 0.28 -40.87 15.43
C GLN A 76 0.00 -39.72 16.40
N ALA A 77 0.66 -38.56 16.21
CA ALA A 77 0.35 -37.33 16.94
C ALA A 77 -0.96 -36.67 16.49
N GLY A 78 -1.61 -37.16 15.43
CA GLY A 78 -2.87 -36.64 14.92
C GLY A 78 -2.72 -35.38 14.07
N ALA A 79 -1.56 -35.15 13.47
CA ALA A 79 -1.35 -34.06 12.52
C ALA A 79 -2.26 -34.23 11.28
N VAL A 80 -2.53 -33.13 10.57
CA VAL A 80 -3.35 -33.12 9.33
C VAL A 80 -2.52 -32.99 8.05
N ALA A 81 -1.28 -32.51 8.16
CA ALA A 81 -0.28 -32.49 7.10
C ALA A 81 1.12 -32.41 7.71
N VAL A 82 2.15 -32.73 6.92
CA VAL A 82 3.56 -32.64 7.32
C VAL A 82 4.34 -31.77 6.35
N LEU A 83 5.12 -30.84 6.89
CA LEU A 83 6.13 -30.08 6.16
C LEU A 83 7.51 -30.52 6.64
N VAL A 84 8.31 -31.12 5.74
CA VAL A 84 9.69 -31.52 6.05
C VAL A 84 10.66 -30.51 5.45
N ALA A 85 11.27 -29.72 6.32
CA ALA A 85 12.23 -28.70 5.98
C ALA A 85 13.61 -29.29 5.65
N ASN A 86 14.17 -28.87 4.50
CA ASN A 86 15.58 -29.07 4.23
C ASN A 86 16.43 -28.10 5.06
N THR A 87 17.43 -28.63 5.75
CA THR A 87 18.45 -27.85 6.48
C THR A 87 19.87 -28.26 6.10
N GLY A 88 20.04 -29.15 5.11
CA GLY A 88 21.36 -29.51 4.60
C GLY A 88 22.01 -28.36 3.83
N ASP A 89 23.35 -28.36 3.76
CA ASP A 89 24.13 -27.35 3.04
C ASP A 89 24.27 -27.65 1.53
N ASP A 90 23.39 -28.51 1.03
CA ASP A 90 23.45 -29.14 -0.30
C ASP A 90 23.05 -28.18 -1.43
N GLY A 91 23.55 -26.93 -1.43
CA GLY A 91 23.72 -25.99 -2.55
C GLY A 91 22.56 -25.68 -3.52
N SER A 92 21.39 -26.30 -3.37
CA SER A 92 20.30 -26.27 -4.34
C SER A 92 19.03 -25.76 -3.67
N ASP A 93 18.42 -24.74 -4.28
CA ASP A 93 17.06 -24.27 -3.96
C ASP A 93 15.98 -25.30 -4.36
N GLU A 94 16.39 -26.48 -4.82
CA GLU A 94 15.51 -27.54 -5.26
C GLU A 94 15.00 -28.37 -4.07
N ALA A 95 13.76 -28.84 -4.21
CA ALA A 95 13.23 -29.85 -3.33
C ALA A 95 14.07 -31.13 -3.50
N PHE A 96 14.54 -31.65 -2.37
CA PHE A 96 15.38 -32.83 -2.32
C PHE A 96 14.54 -34.09 -2.53
N VAL A 97 15.13 -35.16 -3.06
CA VAL A 97 14.55 -36.51 -2.99
C VAL A 97 15.19 -37.20 -1.78
N MET A 98 14.40 -37.58 -0.76
CA MET A 98 14.90 -38.51 0.26
C MET A 98 14.62 -39.93 -0.18
N ASP A 99 15.61 -40.79 0.03
CA ASP A 99 15.42 -42.24 -0.05
C ASP A 99 14.23 -42.60 0.86
N ALA A 100 13.21 -43.24 0.27
CA ALA A 100 12.07 -43.78 1.00
C ALA A 100 12.50 -44.87 2.00
N GLY A 101 13.76 -45.30 1.92
CA GLY A 101 14.35 -46.34 2.75
C GLY A 101 13.91 -47.68 2.20
N GLN A 102 14.86 -48.48 1.70
CA GLN A 102 14.63 -49.84 1.19
C GLN A 102 14.03 -50.84 2.23
N ARG A 103 13.63 -50.39 3.42
CA ARG A 103 13.21 -51.23 4.55
C ARG A 103 11.72 -51.15 4.89
N HIS A 104 10.93 -50.27 4.27
CA HIS A 104 9.61 -49.90 4.80
C HIS A 104 8.47 -49.73 3.77
N ASP A 105 8.51 -50.41 2.61
CA ASP A 105 7.39 -50.38 1.63
C ASP A 105 6.02 -50.66 2.28
N HIS A 106 5.96 -51.66 3.18
CA HIS A 106 4.71 -52.00 3.90
C HIS A 106 4.24 -50.94 4.91
N LEU A 107 5.13 -50.09 5.42
CA LEU A 107 4.74 -49.02 6.34
C LEU A 107 4.31 -47.76 5.58
N ALA A 108 4.86 -47.50 4.39
CA ALA A 108 4.43 -46.41 3.53
C ALA A 108 2.95 -46.54 3.15
N ASP A 109 2.46 -47.77 2.94
CA ASP A 109 1.04 -48.07 2.68
C ASP A 109 0.10 -47.69 3.85
N THR A 110 0.62 -47.61 5.07
CA THR A 110 -0.16 -47.21 6.27
C THR A 110 -0.24 -45.69 6.47
N VAL A 111 0.50 -44.93 5.67
CA VAL A 111 0.50 -43.47 5.73
C VAL A 111 -0.66 -42.95 4.89
N SER A 112 -1.54 -42.17 5.52
CA SER A 112 -2.63 -41.44 4.87
C SER A 112 -2.45 -39.92 4.92
N LEU A 113 -1.34 -39.48 5.51
CA LEU A 113 -1.05 -38.08 5.80
C LEU A 113 -0.26 -37.43 4.65
N PRO A 114 -0.72 -36.31 4.07
CA PRO A 114 0.02 -35.63 3.01
C PRO A 114 1.30 -35.01 3.58
N ALA A 115 2.43 -35.40 3.00
CA ALA A 115 3.75 -34.93 3.39
C ALA A 115 4.40 -34.18 2.23
N MET A 116 4.86 -32.95 2.49
CA MET A 116 5.50 -32.09 1.51
C MET A 116 6.92 -31.75 1.93
N MET A 117 7.75 -31.51 0.91
CA MET A 117 9.16 -31.20 1.05
C MET A 117 9.38 -29.71 0.82
N VAL A 118 10.11 -29.06 1.71
CA VAL A 118 10.36 -27.62 1.65
C VAL A 118 11.85 -27.37 1.41
N SER A 119 12.16 -26.51 0.43
CA SER A 119 13.54 -26.08 0.14
C SER A 119 14.16 -25.31 1.32
N ARG A 120 15.48 -25.11 1.28
CA ARG A 120 16.20 -24.43 2.37
C ARG A 120 15.82 -22.96 2.52
N SER A 121 15.68 -22.25 1.40
CA SER A 121 15.27 -20.84 1.39
C SER A 121 13.89 -20.64 2.02
N HIS A 122 12.94 -21.50 1.70
CA HIS A 122 11.59 -21.42 2.27
C HIS A 122 11.52 -21.97 3.70
N SER A 123 12.37 -22.93 4.07
CA SER A 123 12.36 -23.48 5.44
C SER A 123 12.80 -22.45 6.47
N THR A 124 13.80 -21.61 6.16
CA THR A 124 14.20 -20.51 7.04
C THR A 124 13.06 -19.54 7.29
N ASP A 125 12.29 -19.21 6.24
CA ASP A 125 11.12 -18.33 6.35
C ASP A 125 10.00 -18.95 7.19
N ILE A 126 9.75 -20.25 7.06
CA ILE A 126 8.74 -20.96 7.86
C ILE A 126 9.12 -20.96 9.34
N PHE A 127 10.34 -21.38 9.67
CA PHE A 127 10.79 -21.41 11.07
C PHE A 127 10.83 -20.02 11.69
N GLN A 128 11.22 -19.01 10.92
CA GLN A 128 11.19 -17.63 11.37
C GLN A 128 9.77 -17.16 11.68
N GLN A 129 8.80 -17.39 10.78
CA GLN A 129 7.41 -17.00 11.00
C GLN A 129 6.79 -17.71 12.21
N ILE A 130 7.08 -19.01 12.41
CA ILE A 130 6.57 -19.75 13.57
C ILE A 130 7.19 -19.19 14.86
N ARG A 131 8.49 -18.86 14.84
CA ARG A 131 9.17 -18.27 16.00
C ARG A 131 8.60 -16.89 16.35
N GLU A 132 8.40 -16.04 15.36
CA GLU A 132 7.81 -14.70 15.54
C GLU A 132 6.39 -14.81 16.11
N ALA A 133 5.55 -15.68 15.53
CA ALA A 133 4.20 -15.92 16.05
C ALA A 133 4.21 -16.47 17.50
N TYR A 134 5.14 -17.36 17.82
CA TYR A 134 5.29 -17.89 19.17
C TYR A 134 5.68 -16.80 20.19
N LEU A 135 6.59 -15.89 19.83
CA LEU A 135 6.98 -14.75 20.67
C LEU A 135 5.80 -13.79 20.89
N ASP A 136 4.99 -13.58 19.86
CA ASP A 136 3.80 -12.72 19.92
C ASP A 136 2.57 -13.42 20.56
N ARG A 137 2.71 -14.68 21.00
CA ARG A 137 1.60 -15.53 21.50
C ARG A 137 0.43 -15.64 20.51
N ARG A 138 0.74 -15.65 19.22
CA ARG A 138 -0.22 -15.78 18.12
C ARG A 138 -0.17 -17.17 17.51
N GLU A 139 -1.31 -17.64 17.02
CA GLU A 139 -1.39 -18.87 16.26
C GLU A 139 -1.04 -18.60 14.80
N LEU A 140 0.00 -19.27 14.28
CA LEU A 140 0.35 -19.19 12.85
C LEU A 140 -0.35 -20.31 12.08
N CYS A 141 -1.18 -19.95 11.11
CA CYS A 141 -1.83 -20.90 10.21
C CYS A 141 -1.19 -20.85 8.81
N PHE A 142 -1.05 -22.02 8.19
CA PHE A 142 -0.68 -22.12 6.78
C PHE A 142 -1.84 -22.68 5.96
N THR A 143 -1.90 -22.24 4.71
CA THR A 143 -2.77 -22.80 3.67
C THR A 143 -1.93 -23.63 2.72
N ILE A 144 -2.24 -24.91 2.58
CA ILE A 144 -1.68 -25.79 1.56
C ILE A 144 -2.76 -25.96 0.49
N ARG A 145 -2.49 -25.47 -0.71
CA ARG A 145 -3.39 -25.56 -1.85
C ARG A 145 -2.99 -26.68 -2.78
N PHE A 146 -3.96 -27.49 -3.19
CA PHE A 146 -3.69 -28.56 -4.16
C PHE A 146 -4.21 -28.14 -5.52
N LEU A 147 -3.29 -27.85 -6.44
CA LEU A 147 -3.62 -27.39 -7.78
C LEU A 147 -3.55 -28.53 -8.79
N GLY A 148 -4.43 -28.49 -9.80
CA GLY A 148 -4.34 -29.36 -10.96
C GLY A 148 -3.10 -29.05 -11.81
N ALA A 149 -2.66 -30.04 -12.59
CA ALA A 149 -1.42 -29.96 -13.38
C ALA A 149 -1.35 -28.74 -14.31
N HIS A 150 -2.49 -28.35 -14.93
CA HIS A 150 -2.55 -27.20 -15.82
C HIS A 150 -2.38 -25.87 -15.08
N THR A 151 -3.00 -25.73 -13.91
CA THR A 151 -2.90 -24.50 -13.11
C THR A 151 -1.51 -24.39 -12.50
N ALA A 152 -0.98 -25.51 -11.99
CA ALA A 152 0.35 -25.60 -11.43
C ALA A 152 1.45 -25.26 -12.46
N SER A 153 1.36 -25.78 -13.69
CA SER A 153 2.35 -25.50 -14.73
C SER A 153 2.40 -24.02 -15.12
N ARG A 154 1.24 -23.35 -15.21
CA ARG A 154 1.17 -21.90 -15.44
C ARG A 154 1.82 -21.12 -14.29
N MET A 155 1.54 -21.51 -13.04
CA MET A 155 2.12 -20.86 -11.87
C MET A 155 3.64 -21.03 -11.79
N LEU A 156 4.14 -22.25 -12.01
CA LEU A 156 5.57 -22.52 -12.03
C LEU A 156 6.29 -21.76 -13.15
N ALA A 157 5.72 -21.75 -14.36
CA ALA A 157 6.27 -21.00 -15.48
C ALA A 157 6.31 -19.48 -15.20
N GLN A 158 5.27 -18.95 -14.53
CA GLN A 158 5.26 -17.55 -14.11
C GLN A 158 6.32 -17.25 -13.06
N GLN A 159 6.49 -18.11 -12.06
CA GLN A 159 7.52 -17.96 -11.03
C GLN A 159 8.93 -18.01 -11.61
N GLU A 160 9.19 -18.94 -12.51
CA GLU A 160 10.47 -19.07 -13.20
C GLU A 160 10.76 -17.83 -14.05
N SER A 161 9.77 -17.34 -14.80
CA SER A 161 9.91 -16.12 -15.60
C SER A 161 10.25 -14.89 -14.73
N LEU A 162 9.56 -14.73 -13.60
CA LEU A 162 9.84 -13.64 -12.65
C LEU A 162 11.22 -13.78 -12.01
N ALA A 163 11.62 -14.99 -11.63
CA ALA A 163 12.95 -15.26 -11.09
C ALA A 163 14.05 -15.00 -12.14
N GLN A 164 13.79 -15.29 -13.42
CA GLN A 164 14.73 -15.01 -14.50
C GLN A 164 14.84 -13.50 -14.76
N GLN A 165 13.73 -12.77 -14.73
CA GLN A 165 13.74 -11.32 -14.84
C GLN A 165 14.50 -10.65 -13.69
N SER A 166 14.30 -11.12 -12.45
CA SER A 166 15.01 -10.57 -11.29
C SER A 166 16.51 -10.85 -11.35
N ARG A 167 16.92 -12.07 -11.73
CA ARG A 167 18.34 -12.42 -11.97
C ARG A 167 18.96 -11.55 -13.07
N ASN A 168 18.24 -11.32 -14.17
CA ASN A 168 18.71 -10.48 -15.27
C ASN A 168 18.84 -9.01 -14.83
N ALA A 169 17.87 -8.49 -14.07
CA ALA A 169 17.91 -7.14 -13.51
C ALA A 169 19.08 -6.97 -12.54
N ALA A 170 19.28 -7.92 -11.62
CA ALA A 170 20.42 -7.92 -10.69
C ALA A 170 21.75 -7.95 -11.43
N ARG A 171 21.87 -8.77 -12.49
CA ARG A 171 23.06 -8.83 -13.35
C ARG A 171 23.32 -7.49 -14.04
N ASN A 172 22.28 -6.84 -14.55
CA ASN A 172 22.40 -5.53 -15.21
C ASN A 172 22.83 -4.43 -14.24
N ILE A 173 22.29 -4.44 -13.01
CA ILE A 173 22.69 -3.51 -11.95
C ILE A 173 24.15 -3.72 -11.58
N ALA A 174 24.59 -4.98 -11.38
CA ALA A 174 25.98 -5.29 -11.07
C ALA A 174 26.94 -4.83 -12.18
N LEU A 175 26.58 -5.04 -13.45
CA LEU A 175 27.36 -4.54 -14.59
C LEU A 175 27.42 -3.00 -14.64
N LYS A 176 26.31 -2.31 -14.30
CA LYS A 176 26.28 -0.85 -14.23
C LYS A 176 27.18 -0.31 -13.12
N GLN A 177 27.09 -0.90 -11.92
CA GLN A 177 27.95 -0.57 -10.78
C GLN A 177 29.43 -0.79 -11.09
N GLN A 178 29.76 -1.89 -11.78
CA GLN A 178 31.14 -2.16 -12.19
C GLN A 178 31.67 -1.10 -13.18
N ARG A 179 30.84 -0.65 -14.12
CA ARG A 179 31.21 0.43 -15.06
C ARG A 179 31.40 1.77 -14.35
N GLU A 180 30.52 2.11 -13.41
CA GLU A 180 30.63 3.33 -12.61
C GLU A 180 31.90 3.32 -11.76
N GLN A 181 32.22 2.18 -11.14
CA GLN A 181 33.45 2.02 -10.37
C GLN A 181 34.71 2.18 -11.24
N GLN A 182 34.74 1.56 -12.44
CA GLN A 182 35.84 1.73 -13.39
C GLN A 182 35.99 3.19 -13.85
N GLN A 183 34.89 3.90 -14.08
CA GLN A 183 34.91 5.32 -14.45
C GLN A 183 35.43 6.19 -13.31
N GLN A 184 35.01 5.93 -12.07
CA GLN A 184 35.50 6.65 -10.89
C GLN A 184 37.00 6.41 -10.67
N GLU A 185 37.46 5.18 -10.80
CA GLU A 185 38.88 4.83 -10.71
C GLU A 185 39.69 5.53 -11.81
N ALA A 186 39.25 5.48 -13.07
CA ALA A 186 39.90 6.17 -14.18
C ALA A 186 39.95 7.70 -13.97
N ALA A 187 38.85 8.31 -13.52
CA ALA A 187 38.79 9.74 -13.21
C ALA A 187 39.74 10.12 -12.06
N SER A 188 39.85 9.27 -11.03
CA SER A 188 40.77 9.47 -9.91
C SER A 188 42.24 9.42 -10.36
N LEU A 189 42.59 8.48 -11.24
CA LEU A 189 43.94 8.36 -11.79
C LEU A 189 44.31 9.55 -12.68
N LEU A 190 43.37 10.05 -13.49
CA LEU A 190 43.58 11.26 -14.30
C LEU A 190 43.78 12.50 -13.43
N ARG A 191 42.98 12.67 -12.37
CA ARG A 191 43.16 13.76 -11.39
C ARG A 191 44.53 13.69 -10.73
N ASN A 192 44.97 12.51 -10.32
CA ASN A 192 46.30 12.32 -9.70
C ASN A 192 47.46 12.60 -10.67
N ARG A 193 47.28 12.39 -11.98
CA ARG A 193 48.28 12.73 -13.01
C ARG A 193 48.33 14.22 -13.33
N LEU A 194 47.17 14.89 -13.35
CA LEU A 194 47.09 16.33 -13.63
C LEU A 194 47.49 17.21 -12.42
N GLY A 195 47.45 16.67 -11.20
CA GLY A 195 47.87 17.35 -9.96
C GLY A 195 49.38 17.46 -9.70
N LYS A 196 50.23 16.89 -10.57
CA LYS A 196 51.70 17.02 -10.48
C LYS A 196 52.24 17.94 -11.58
N VAL A 197 52.10 19.24 -11.41
CA VAL A 197 52.97 20.22 -12.07
C VAL A 197 54.19 20.44 -11.16
N PRO A 198 55.43 20.16 -11.60
CA PRO A 198 56.60 20.49 -10.79
C PRO A 198 56.75 22.01 -10.74
N GLN A 199 56.81 22.58 -9.53
CA GLN A 199 57.34 23.93 -9.34
C GLN A 199 58.83 23.94 -9.72
N ALA A 200 59.15 24.37 -10.94
CA ALA A 200 60.50 24.77 -11.30
C ALA A 200 60.66 26.27 -10.99
N LYS A 201 61.56 26.58 -10.06
CA LYS A 201 62.14 27.92 -9.86
C LYS A 201 62.90 28.33 -11.12
N GLY A 202 62.75 29.57 -11.58
CA GLY A 202 63.70 30.18 -12.52
C GLY A 202 63.09 31.22 -13.44
N SER A 203 63.60 32.45 -13.33
CA SER A 203 63.22 33.65 -14.06
C SER A 203 63.50 33.62 -15.58
N SER A 204 62.74 34.48 -16.28
CA SER A 204 63.14 35.38 -17.39
C SER A 204 62.64 35.10 -18.82
N LYS A 205 61.92 36.13 -19.31
CA LYS A 205 61.88 36.75 -20.65
C LYS A 205 61.30 35.99 -21.88
N VAL A 206 60.24 36.62 -22.43
CA VAL A 206 60.03 37.08 -23.84
C VAL A 206 60.12 35.97 -24.92
N SER A 207 59.16 35.69 -25.81
CA SER A 207 58.35 36.55 -26.70
C SER A 207 57.28 35.73 -27.45
N SER A 208 56.17 36.40 -27.86
CA SER A 208 55.43 36.32 -29.16
C SER A 208 55.27 34.95 -29.87
N SER A 209 54.14 34.52 -30.44
CA SER A 209 53.04 35.23 -31.10
C SER A 209 52.05 34.20 -31.67
N SER A 210 50.76 34.49 -31.48
CA SER A 210 49.69 34.53 -32.51
C SER A 210 49.15 33.27 -33.21
N GLY A 211 47.81 33.29 -33.30
CA GLY A 211 46.92 32.47 -34.15
C GLY A 211 45.82 31.81 -33.30
N SER A 212 44.69 32.43 -32.93
CA SER A 212 43.66 33.19 -33.67
C SER A 212 42.79 32.33 -34.61
N VAL A 213 41.52 32.14 -34.20
CA VAL A 213 40.25 31.91 -34.94
C VAL A 213 40.11 30.52 -35.64
N VAL A 214 38.99 29.78 -35.66
CA VAL A 214 37.56 30.13 -35.85
C VAL A 214 36.58 29.01 -35.39
N ALA A 215 35.47 29.44 -34.76
CA ALA A 215 34.06 28.97 -34.72
C ALA A 215 33.61 27.52 -34.42
N THR A 216 32.92 27.35 -33.27
CA THR A 216 31.47 27.04 -33.04
C THR A 216 30.56 26.51 -34.19
N PRO A 217 29.37 25.88 -33.95
CA PRO A 217 28.61 25.75 -32.69
C PRO A 217 27.90 24.39 -32.39
N SER A 218 27.49 24.26 -31.11
CA SER A 218 26.20 23.73 -30.61
C SER A 218 25.68 22.33 -30.95
N THR A 219 25.37 21.57 -29.90
CA THR A 219 23.95 21.38 -29.49
C THR A 219 23.83 21.15 -27.98
N SER A 220 22.83 21.83 -27.41
CA SER A 220 22.44 22.07 -26.01
C SER A 220 22.37 20.85 -25.08
N ALA A 221 22.75 20.94 -23.80
CA ALA A 221 22.16 21.70 -22.67
C ALA A 221 20.76 21.16 -22.28
N SER A 222 20.42 20.98 -21.00
CA SER A 222 20.72 21.89 -19.89
C SER A 222 20.44 21.26 -18.51
N GLU A 223 21.35 21.46 -17.57
CA GLU A 223 21.06 21.81 -16.17
C GLU A 223 22.12 22.84 -15.75
N LEU A 224 21.70 23.98 -15.22
CA LEU A 224 22.57 24.98 -14.59
C LEU A 224 21.79 25.62 -13.45
N ALA A 225 22.33 25.44 -12.25
CA ALA A 225 22.11 26.32 -11.12
C ALA A 225 23.18 27.43 -11.15
N CYS A 226 22.80 28.66 -10.83
CA CYS A 226 23.69 29.69 -10.31
C CYS A 226 22.90 30.69 -9.45
N ASP A 227 23.45 30.96 -8.28
CA ASP A 227 23.19 32.13 -7.44
C ASP A 227 23.51 33.44 -8.17
N TRP A 228 22.66 34.46 -7.94
CA TRP A 228 23.05 35.87 -7.82
C TRP A 228 22.02 36.61 -6.95
N SER A 229 22.51 37.40 -6.00
CA SER A 229 21.73 38.34 -5.18
C SER A 229 21.16 39.50 -6.00
N PRO A 230 20.19 40.27 -5.45
CA PRO A 230 20.13 41.71 -5.73
C PRO A 230 20.13 42.58 -4.47
N VAL A 231 20.86 43.70 -4.58
CA VAL A 231 20.78 44.91 -3.77
C VAL A 231 19.77 45.89 -4.41
N SER A 232 19.13 46.67 -3.54
CA SER A 232 18.24 47.83 -3.76
C SER A 232 16.77 47.48 -4.10
N SER A 233 15.74 48.05 -3.46
CA SER A 233 15.64 49.25 -2.63
C SER A 233 14.46 49.12 -1.66
N ARG A 234 14.74 49.26 -0.35
CA ARG A 234 13.72 49.51 0.67
C ARG A 234 13.45 51.02 0.71
N LYS A 235 12.19 51.41 0.51
CA LYS A 235 11.62 52.59 1.16
C LYS A 235 10.98 52.10 2.46
N SER A 236 11.68 52.34 3.57
CA SER A 236 11.13 52.28 4.92
C SER A 236 10.50 53.64 5.25
N SER A 237 9.25 53.63 5.70
CA SER A 237 8.74 54.68 6.58
C SER A 237 8.43 54.04 7.92
N SER A 238 9.38 54.18 8.84
CA SER A 238 9.20 53.96 10.26
C SER A 238 8.40 55.11 10.87
N VAL A 239 7.36 54.79 11.64
CA VAL A 239 6.93 55.63 12.76
C VAL A 239 6.67 54.74 13.96
N CYS A 240 7.44 54.98 15.01
CA CYS A 240 7.23 54.47 16.37
C CYS A 240 5.93 55.02 16.96
N SER A 241 5.22 54.23 17.77
CA SER A 241 4.92 54.64 19.15
C SER A 241 4.40 53.51 20.04
N THR A 242 5.22 53.20 21.04
CA THR A 242 4.91 53.11 22.48
C THR A 242 3.51 52.68 22.97
N ARG A 243 3.53 51.67 23.85
CA ARG A 243 2.51 51.37 24.87
C ARG A 243 2.10 52.61 25.67
N ARG A 244 0.79 52.79 25.92
CA ARG A 244 0.24 53.28 27.19
C ARG A 244 -1.19 52.79 27.38
N SER A 245 -1.44 52.26 28.58
CA SER A 245 -2.74 52.08 29.21
C SER A 245 -3.50 53.40 29.34
N CYS A 246 -4.84 53.36 29.34
CA CYS A 246 -5.71 53.92 30.39
C CYS A 246 -7.20 53.75 30.02
N VAL A 247 -7.98 53.44 31.06
CA VAL A 247 -9.44 53.35 31.16
C VAL A 247 -10.09 54.73 31.01
N GLY A 248 -11.32 54.82 30.47
CA GLY A 248 -12.14 56.04 30.56
C GLY A 248 -13.36 56.08 29.64
N GLU A 249 -14.48 55.55 30.16
CA GLU A 249 -15.90 55.93 30.01
C GLU A 249 -16.48 56.66 28.78
N ARG A 250 -17.58 56.06 28.29
CA ARG A 250 -18.84 56.60 27.71
C ARG A 250 -18.91 58.13 27.48
N SER A 251 -19.38 58.56 26.29
CA SER A 251 -20.82 58.74 26.06
C SER A 251 -21.27 59.36 24.72
N TYR A 252 -22.38 58.81 24.20
CA TYR A 252 -23.43 59.32 23.28
C TYR A 252 -23.21 60.58 22.42
N ASP A 253 -23.38 60.44 21.09
CA ASP A 253 -24.26 61.34 20.33
C ASP A 253 -24.87 60.68 19.07
N LEU A 254 -26.16 60.93 18.86
CA LEU A 254 -27.03 60.38 17.81
C LEU A 254 -27.37 61.51 16.82
N SER A 255 -27.03 61.36 15.53
CA SER A 255 -27.76 62.04 14.45
C SER A 255 -27.45 61.49 13.04
N ARG A 256 -28.30 60.53 12.62
CA ARG A 256 -29.12 60.53 11.39
C ARG A 256 -28.57 61.22 10.13
N GLY A 257 -28.25 60.40 9.12
CA GLY A 257 -28.44 60.77 7.71
C GLY A 257 -27.46 60.11 6.72
N GLY A 258 -27.95 59.16 5.91
CA GLY A 258 -27.28 58.78 4.66
C GLY A 258 -27.30 57.29 4.37
N ASN A 259 -28.29 56.82 3.60
CA ASN A 259 -28.39 55.48 3.06
C ASN A 259 -27.30 55.22 1.99
N GLN A 260 -26.04 55.06 2.39
CA GLN A 260 -24.95 54.72 1.45
C GLN A 260 -23.75 53.97 2.05
N GLU A 261 -23.85 53.42 3.26
CA GLU A 261 -22.76 52.63 3.89
C GLU A 261 -23.07 51.13 4.09
N GLU A 262 -24.27 50.63 3.75
CA GLU A 262 -24.59 49.21 4.00
C GLU A 262 -23.92 48.22 3.02
N LEU A 263 -23.26 48.68 1.96
CA LEU A 263 -22.56 47.79 1.02
C LEU A 263 -21.09 47.53 1.40
N SER A 264 -20.43 48.42 2.15
CA SER A 264 -19.01 48.30 2.54
C SER A 264 -18.82 47.66 3.92
N THR A 265 -19.80 47.76 4.82
CA THR A 265 -19.78 47.00 6.09
C THR A 265 -20.16 45.54 5.91
N ALA A 266 -20.88 45.18 4.84
CA ALA A 266 -21.21 43.79 4.54
C ALA A 266 -19.95 42.99 4.13
N GLU A 267 -19.06 43.56 3.32
CA GLU A 267 -17.80 42.91 2.91
C GLU A 267 -16.87 42.65 4.11
N GLY A 268 -16.75 43.61 5.05
CA GLY A 268 -15.94 43.41 6.27
C GLY A 268 -16.50 42.37 7.25
N VAL A 269 -17.83 42.22 7.32
CA VAL A 269 -18.48 41.18 8.14
C VAL A 269 -18.36 39.80 7.47
N HIS A 270 -18.45 39.74 6.14
CA HIS A 270 -18.19 38.53 5.37
C HIS A 270 -16.73 38.08 5.47
N ASP A 271 -15.78 39.01 5.40
CA ASP A 271 -14.35 38.72 5.55
C ASP A 271 -13.99 38.32 6.99
N ALA A 272 -14.57 38.96 8.01
CA ALA A 272 -14.37 38.57 9.40
C ALA A 272 -15.02 37.21 9.73
N ALA A 273 -16.20 36.92 9.16
CA ALA A 273 -16.84 35.62 9.26
C ALA A 273 -16.03 34.55 8.50
N ALA A 274 -15.51 34.86 7.32
CA ALA A 274 -14.63 33.97 6.55
C ALA A 274 -13.31 33.69 7.30
N LEU A 275 -12.72 34.71 7.94
CA LEU A 275 -11.52 34.56 8.77
C LEU A 275 -11.80 33.76 10.07
N ALA A 276 -12.98 33.93 10.68
CA ALA A 276 -13.41 33.10 11.82
C ALA A 276 -13.69 31.64 11.41
N LEU A 277 -14.16 31.41 10.18
CA LEU A 277 -14.33 30.08 9.57
C LEU A 277 -13.00 29.44 9.14
N LEU A 278 -11.89 30.19 9.12
CA LEU A 278 -10.55 29.71 8.79
C LEU A 278 -9.74 29.25 10.03
N HIS A 279 -10.19 29.60 11.23
CA HIS A 279 -9.51 29.26 12.47
C HIS A 279 -10.05 27.94 13.04
N TRP A 280 -9.23 26.89 13.02
CA TRP A 280 -9.56 25.61 13.64
C TRP A 280 -8.56 25.29 14.76
N CYS A 281 -9.04 24.56 15.77
CA CYS A 281 -8.27 24.14 16.94
C CYS A 281 -8.17 22.62 16.96
N PRO A 282 -6.99 22.01 17.22
CA PRO A 282 -6.82 20.56 17.25
C PRO A 282 -7.86 19.83 18.12
N MET A 283 -8.18 20.37 19.30
CA MET A 283 -9.18 19.84 20.24
C MET A 283 -10.62 19.72 19.68
N THR A 284 -10.92 20.44 18.60
CA THR A 284 -12.25 20.48 17.95
C THR A 284 -12.19 19.97 16.51
N THR A 285 -11.08 19.35 16.15
CA THR A 285 -10.82 18.85 14.81
C THR A 285 -10.75 17.32 14.83
N ALA A 286 -11.34 16.68 13.82
CA ALA A 286 -11.14 15.25 13.58
C ALA A 286 -10.58 15.01 12.18
N LEU A 287 -9.63 14.08 12.08
CA LEU A 287 -9.07 13.59 10.83
C LEU A 287 -9.84 12.34 10.39
N VAL A 288 -10.48 12.42 9.23
CA VAL A 288 -11.32 11.34 8.66
C VAL A 288 -10.64 10.75 7.42
N ILE A 289 -10.24 9.48 7.52
CA ILE A 289 -9.59 8.72 6.46
C ILE A 289 -10.60 7.79 5.78
N LEU A 290 -10.86 8.03 4.49
CA LEU A 290 -11.89 7.34 3.72
C LEU A 290 -11.30 6.31 2.76
N ASP A 291 -11.79 5.07 2.84
CA ASP A 291 -11.58 4.00 1.85
C ASP A 291 -10.13 3.60 1.58
N VAL A 292 -9.20 3.94 2.47
CA VAL A 292 -7.81 3.53 2.37
C VAL A 292 -7.63 2.14 3.00
N GLN A 293 -8.21 1.15 2.36
CA GLN A 293 -8.18 -0.27 2.76
C GLN A 293 -7.60 -1.15 1.66
N ASN A 294 -7.10 -2.33 2.02
CA ASN A 294 -6.45 -3.28 1.11
C ASN A 294 -7.29 -3.60 -0.12
N TYR A 295 -8.62 -3.58 -0.01
CA TYR A 295 -9.52 -3.80 -1.15
C TYR A 295 -9.34 -2.77 -2.27
N PHE A 296 -9.10 -1.50 -1.95
CA PHE A 296 -8.95 -0.42 -2.94
C PHE A 296 -7.49 -0.06 -3.22
N THR A 297 -6.57 -0.37 -2.30
CA THR A 297 -5.14 -0.03 -2.44
C THR A 297 -4.32 -1.11 -3.13
N LEU A 298 -4.82 -2.35 -3.23
CA LEU A 298 -4.11 -3.45 -3.89
C LEU A 298 -4.73 -3.80 -5.24
N ARG A 299 -3.88 -4.02 -6.25
CA ARG A 299 -4.28 -4.46 -7.62
C ARG A 299 -5.20 -5.68 -7.64
N HIS A 300 -5.04 -6.60 -6.69
CA HIS A 300 -5.81 -7.83 -6.60
C HIS A 300 -7.16 -7.67 -5.87
N GLY A 301 -7.44 -6.49 -5.26
CA GLY A 301 -8.68 -6.22 -4.54
C GLY A 301 -9.82 -5.82 -5.46
N TYR A 302 -9.78 -4.60 -5.99
CA TYR A 302 -10.84 -4.04 -6.85
C TYR A 302 -10.62 -4.29 -8.35
N GLY A 303 -9.36 -4.22 -8.83
CA GLY A 303 -9.02 -4.26 -10.26
C GLY A 303 -9.35 -5.55 -11.02
N VAL A 304 -9.49 -6.69 -10.33
CA VAL A 304 -9.79 -8.00 -10.96
C VAL A 304 -11.23 -8.07 -11.50
N LYS A 305 -12.17 -7.32 -10.91
CA LYS A 305 -13.58 -7.38 -11.31
C LYS A 305 -13.91 -6.59 -12.57
N GLN A 306 -13.23 -5.47 -12.85
CA GLN A 306 -13.43 -4.77 -14.12
C GLN A 306 -12.90 -5.56 -15.32
N ALA A 307 -11.83 -6.34 -15.15
CA ALA A 307 -11.30 -7.21 -16.20
C ALA A 307 -12.21 -8.41 -16.52
N THR A 308 -13.11 -8.78 -15.61
CA THR A 308 -14.03 -9.93 -15.76
C THR A 308 -15.47 -9.50 -16.08
N GLY A 309 -15.80 -8.21 -15.93
CA GLY A 309 -17.14 -7.65 -16.19
C GLY A 309 -17.50 -7.37 -17.65
N SER A 310 -16.68 -7.78 -18.63
CA SER A 310 -17.03 -7.73 -20.07
C SER A 310 -17.42 -9.08 -20.67
N ILE A 311 -17.64 -10.11 -19.83
CA ILE A 311 -18.17 -11.40 -20.28
C ILE A 311 -19.58 -11.54 -19.68
N ASP A 312 -20.53 -10.79 -20.24
CA ASP A 312 -21.94 -11.05 -20.01
C ASP A 312 -22.42 -12.13 -20.99
N ASN A 313 -22.80 -13.26 -20.40
CA ASN A 313 -23.88 -14.17 -20.77
C ASN A 313 -24.45 -14.06 -22.21
N TYR A 314 -24.10 -15.03 -23.06
CA TYR A 314 -25.03 -15.59 -24.03
C TYR A 314 -25.02 -17.11 -23.90
N SER A 315 -26.18 -17.64 -23.56
CA SER A 315 -26.52 -19.06 -23.59
C SER A 315 -26.37 -19.62 -25.00
N ASP A 316 -25.82 -20.83 -25.07
CA ASP A 316 -25.65 -21.67 -26.25
C ASP A 316 -26.93 -21.75 -27.11
N GLU A 317 -26.79 -21.50 -28.42
CA GLU A 317 -27.44 -22.30 -29.47
C GLU A 317 -26.50 -22.42 -30.69
N GLU A 318 -26.34 -23.66 -31.16
CA GLU A 318 -25.57 -24.05 -32.35
C GLU A 318 -26.19 -23.51 -33.64
N PHE A 319 -25.39 -22.91 -34.53
CA PHE A 319 -25.51 -23.19 -35.98
C PHE A 319 -24.25 -22.77 -36.74
N GLY A 320 -23.79 -23.65 -37.64
CA GLY A 320 -22.54 -23.50 -38.39
C GLY A 320 -22.53 -22.37 -39.43
N GLY A 321 -21.35 -21.80 -39.68
CA GLY A 321 -21.13 -20.84 -40.76
C GLY A 321 -19.70 -20.30 -40.80
N LYS A 322 -19.04 -20.49 -41.94
CA LYS A 322 -17.67 -20.05 -42.27
C LYS A 322 -17.48 -18.54 -42.04
N SER A 323 -16.34 -18.10 -41.49
CA SER A 323 -15.96 -16.68 -41.50
C SER A 323 -14.56 -16.44 -42.04
N SER A 324 -14.53 -15.61 -43.07
CA SER A 324 -13.39 -14.91 -43.66
C SER A 324 -12.78 -13.87 -42.72
N THR A 325 -11.49 -13.68 -42.93
CA THR A 325 -10.54 -12.65 -42.50
C THR A 325 -11.10 -11.23 -42.32
N GLN A 326 -11.08 -10.68 -41.09
CA GLN A 326 -10.69 -9.29 -40.72
C GLN A 326 -10.40 -9.19 -39.20
N PRO A 327 -9.39 -8.45 -38.72
CA PRO A 327 -9.16 -8.21 -37.29
C PRO A 327 -9.93 -6.95 -36.79
N PRO A 328 -10.49 -6.95 -35.56
CA PRO A 328 -11.13 -5.77 -34.99
C PRO A 328 -10.12 -4.78 -34.36
N SER A 329 -10.45 -3.50 -34.43
CA SER A 329 -9.67 -2.31 -34.03
C SER A 329 -9.62 -2.02 -32.51
N SER A 330 -9.92 -2.99 -31.63
CA SER A 330 -10.14 -2.78 -30.19
C SER A 330 -8.89 -2.81 -29.29
N VAL A 331 -7.70 -3.01 -29.87
CA VAL A 331 -6.44 -3.19 -29.11
C VAL A 331 -6.01 -1.89 -28.37
N SER A 332 -6.55 -0.73 -28.76
CA SER A 332 -6.17 0.57 -28.20
C SER A 332 -6.82 0.94 -26.87
N GLU A 333 -8.05 0.49 -26.58
CA GLU A 333 -8.75 0.79 -25.33
C GLU A 333 -8.28 -0.08 -24.17
N TRP A 334 -8.05 -1.37 -24.42
CA TRP A 334 -7.58 -2.32 -23.40
C TRP A 334 -6.18 -1.98 -22.88
N SER A 335 -5.32 -1.45 -23.75
CA SER A 335 -3.98 -0.99 -23.38
C SER A 335 -4.03 0.30 -22.55
N ARG A 336 -5.03 1.16 -22.79
CA ARG A 336 -5.23 2.43 -22.10
C ARG A 336 -5.78 2.23 -20.68
N SER A 337 -6.76 1.34 -20.48
CA SER A 337 -7.29 1.02 -19.15
C SER A 337 -6.24 0.42 -18.21
N ARG A 338 -5.39 -0.50 -18.70
CA ARG A 338 -4.30 -1.06 -17.89
C ARG A 338 -3.26 -0.02 -17.46
N ALA A 339 -3.00 0.97 -18.30
CA ALA A 339 -2.07 2.06 -17.99
C ALA A 339 -2.66 3.01 -16.92
N VAL A 340 -3.96 3.32 -16.99
CA VAL A 340 -4.65 4.15 -15.99
C VAL A 340 -4.70 3.46 -14.63
N ASP A 341 -4.99 2.16 -14.60
CA ASP A 341 -4.95 1.37 -13.36
C ASP A 341 -3.53 1.33 -12.79
N ALA A 342 -2.51 1.14 -13.63
CA ALA A 342 -1.13 1.10 -13.18
C ALA A 342 -0.68 2.42 -12.51
N GLN A 343 -1.03 3.56 -13.12
CA GLN A 343 -0.76 4.90 -12.59
C GLN A 343 -1.47 5.16 -11.26
N PHE A 344 -2.73 4.72 -11.12
CA PHE A 344 -3.47 4.87 -9.87
C PHE A 344 -2.74 4.18 -8.70
N TYR A 345 -2.39 2.90 -8.85
CA TYR A 345 -1.73 2.16 -7.77
C TYR A 345 -0.31 2.70 -7.49
N GLU A 346 0.38 3.19 -8.52
CA GLU A 346 1.66 3.89 -8.33
C GLU A 346 1.48 5.18 -7.52
N CYS A 347 0.43 5.98 -7.78
CA CYS A 347 0.08 7.13 -6.95
C CYS A 347 -0.33 6.74 -5.53
N VAL A 348 -1.02 5.61 -5.35
CA VAL A 348 -1.37 5.09 -4.01
C VAL A 348 -0.09 4.82 -3.20
N ASP A 349 0.86 4.10 -3.79
CA ASP A 349 2.09 3.69 -3.10
C ASP A 349 3.09 4.82 -2.89
N ASN A 350 3.26 5.71 -3.89
CA ASN A 350 4.31 6.73 -3.89
C ASN A 350 3.86 8.11 -3.40
N VAL A 351 2.55 8.39 -3.37
CA VAL A 351 2.02 9.71 -2.98
C VAL A 351 1.03 9.58 -1.82
N LEU A 352 -0.10 8.89 -2.04
CA LEU A 352 -1.20 8.85 -1.08
C LEU A 352 -0.78 8.30 0.29
N ILE A 353 -0.16 7.11 0.31
CA ILE A 353 0.21 6.45 1.56
C ILE A 353 1.29 7.22 2.33
N PRO A 354 2.42 7.65 1.70
CA PRO A 354 3.39 8.49 2.38
C PRO A 354 2.79 9.78 2.94
N THR A 355 1.94 10.47 2.18
CA THR A 355 1.26 11.69 2.67
C THR A 355 0.36 11.40 3.88
N ILE A 356 -0.39 10.29 3.87
CA ILE A 356 -1.20 9.88 5.02
C ILE A 356 -0.31 9.59 6.23
N GLN A 357 0.86 8.97 6.05
CA GLN A 357 1.80 8.71 7.15
C GLN A 357 2.30 10.00 7.79
N ASP A 358 2.70 10.99 6.98
CA ASP A 358 3.18 12.29 7.48
C ASP A 358 2.08 13.03 8.26
N VAL A 359 0.86 13.05 7.70
CA VAL A 359 -0.30 13.69 8.34
C VAL A 359 -0.68 12.95 9.63
N LEU A 360 -0.72 11.62 9.63
CA LEU A 360 -1.02 10.82 10.81
C LEU A 360 -0.01 11.04 11.94
N LEU A 361 1.27 11.10 11.60
CA LEU A 361 2.34 11.35 12.58
C LEU A 361 2.16 12.72 13.25
N ALA A 362 1.90 13.76 12.47
CA ALA A 362 1.64 15.10 13.00
C ALA A 362 0.33 15.16 13.80
N SER A 363 -0.70 14.44 13.33
CA SER A 363 -2.03 14.42 13.94
C SER A 363 -2.01 13.74 15.31
N ARG A 364 -1.38 12.57 15.40
CA ARG A 364 -1.25 11.81 16.66
C ARG A 364 -0.30 12.47 17.64
N ALA A 365 0.65 13.28 17.17
CA ALA A 365 1.52 14.08 18.02
C ALA A 365 0.81 15.29 18.64
N SER A 366 -0.33 15.71 18.09
CA SER A 366 -1.12 16.81 18.61
C SER A 366 -2.14 16.33 19.63
N GLU A 367 -2.20 17.00 20.77
CA GLU A 367 -3.16 16.67 21.81
C GLU A 367 -4.58 17.06 21.38
N GLY A 368 -5.49 16.08 21.48
CA GLY A 368 -6.93 16.28 21.30
C GLY A 368 -7.46 16.22 19.88
N MET A 369 -6.63 15.87 18.89
CA MET A 369 -7.12 15.62 17.54
C MET A 369 -7.46 14.14 17.35
N GLU A 370 -8.71 13.87 17.00
CA GLU A 370 -9.24 12.50 16.88
C GLU A 370 -9.03 11.96 15.46
N VAL A 371 -8.55 10.72 15.35
CA VAL A 371 -8.32 10.05 14.06
C VAL A 371 -9.39 8.98 13.84
N ILE A 372 -10.11 9.10 12.72
CA ILE A 372 -11.25 8.25 12.38
C ILE A 372 -11.05 7.62 11.00
N TYR A 373 -11.07 6.29 10.95
CA TYR A 373 -11.03 5.51 9.72
C TYR A 373 -12.43 5.07 9.31
N SER A 374 -12.79 5.24 8.04
CA SER A 374 -13.98 4.63 7.46
C SER A 374 -13.61 3.52 6.48
N VAL A 375 -14.12 2.33 6.75
CA VAL A 375 -13.77 1.08 6.06
C VAL A 375 -15.03 0.49 5.43
N VAL A 376 -14.99 0.13 4.16
CA VAL A 376 -16.10 -0.58 3.51
C VAL A 376 -16.03 -2.05 3.89
N GLU A 377 -17.01 -2.49 4.68
CA GLU A 377 -17.10 -3.84 5.20
C GLU A 377 -18.58 -4.27 5.25
N SER A 378 -18.86 -5.48 4.78
CA SER A 378 -20.22 -6.04 4.81
C SER A 378 -20.49 -6.64 6.18
N ALA A 379 -21.66 -6.33 6.75
CA ALA A 379 -22.09 -6.88 8.02
C ALA A 379 -22.54 -8.36 7.89
N THR A 380 -23.07 -8.75 6.73
CA THR A 380 -23.41 -10.16 6.46
C THR A 380 -22.35 -10.80 5.55
N ARG A 381 -22.21 -12.13 5.65
CA ARG A 381 -21.23 -12.90 4.87
C ARG A 381 -21.49 -12.83 3.35
N ASP A 382 -22.74 -12.74 2.96
CA ASP A 382 -23.22 -12.61 1.58
C ASP A 382 -23.32 -11.15 1.11
N GLY A 383 -23.15 -10.20 2.02
CA GLY A 383 -23.26 -8.77 1.75
C GLY A 383 -24.66 -8.36 1.26
N ARG A 384 -25.72 -9.02 1.73
CA ARG A 384 -27.12 -8.73 1.35
C ARG A 384 -27.59 -7.36 1.82
N GLU A 385 -27.03 -6.87 2.92
CA GLU A 385 -27.32 -5.58 3.55
C GLU A 385 -26.61 -4.40 2.87
N ARG A 386 -25.67 -4.66 1.95
CA ARG A 386 -24.96 -3.61 1.21
C ARG A 386 -25.94 -2.69 0.48
N SER A 387 -25.57 -1.41 0.40
CA SER A 387 -26.28 -0.42 -0.40
C SER A 387 -26.43 -0.86 -1.87
N ARG A 388 -27.47 -0.37 -2.55
CA ARG A 388 -27.68 -0.65 -3.98
C ARG A 388 -26.48 -0.21 -4.83
N ALA A 389 -25.86 0.92 -4.49
CA ALA A 389 -24.66 1.40 -5.17
C ALA A 389 -23.50 0.39 -5.07
N HIS A 390 -23.20 -0.11 -3.86
CA HIS A 390 -22.17 -1.15 -3.69
C HIS A 390 -22.53 -2.46 -4.41
N LYS A 391 -23.81 -2.82 -4.48
CA LYS A 391 -24.28 -3.99 -5.22
C LYS A 391 -24.06 -3.82 -6.73
N HIS A 392 -24.44 -2.68 -7.30
CA HIS A 392 -24.26 -2.38 -8.72
C HIS A 392 -22.79 -2.26 -9.11
N ALA A 393 -21.97 -1.64 -8.27
CA ALA A 393 -20.52 -1.57 -8.49
C ALA A 393 -19.79 -2.91 -8.21
N GLY A 394 -20.50 -3.96 -7.77
CA GLY A 394 -19.89 -5.24 -7.44
C GLY A 394 -18.94 -5.21 -6.23
N ILE A 395 -18.95 -4.14 -5.44
CA ILE A 395 -18.11 -3.95 -4.26
C ILE A 395 -18.65 -4.82 -3.13
N HIS A 396 -17.95 -5.91 -2.84
CA HIS A 396 -18.26 -6.79 -1.72
C HIS A 396 -16.98 -7.08 -0.95
N VAL A 397 -16.92 -6.54 0.26
CA VAL A 397 -15.82 -6.78 1.20
C VAL A 397 -16.39 -7.58 2.36
N PRO A 398 -16.00 -8.85 2.55
CA PRO A 398 -16.55 -9.70 3.60
C PRO A 398 -16.09 -9.21 4.97
N LYS A 399 -16.94 -9.44 5.98
CA LYS A 399 -16.62 -9.11 7.38
C LYS A 399 -15.32 -9.77 7.82
N ASN A 400 -14.45 -9.02 8.52
CA ASN A 400 -13.12 -9.41 8.97
C ASN A 400 -12.19 -9.91 7.85
N GLY A 401 -12.53 -9.66 6.59
CA GLY A 401 -11.73 -10.08 5.46
C GLY A 401 -10.46 -9.23 5.29
N PHE A 402 -9.45 -9.79 4.64
CA PHE A 402 -8.22 -9.06 4.32
C PHE A 402 -8.47 -7.73 3.59
N GLY A 403 -9.50 -7.66 2.74
CA GLY A 403 -9.87 -6.45 2.02
C GLY A 403 -10.42 -5.32 2.91
N ALA A 404 -11.02 -5.64 4.05
CA ALA A 404 -11.50 -4.66 5.03
C ALA A 404 -10.35 -4.11 5.91
N GLN A 405 -9.17 -4.72 5.88
CA GLN A 405 -8.05 -4.25 6.68
C GLN A 405 -7.40 -3.04 6.02
N VAL A 406 -7.04 -2.05 6.84
CA VAL A 406 -6.22 -0.90 6.45
C VAL A 406 -4.78 -1.39 6.18
N PRO A 407 -4.06 -0.85 5.17
CA PRO A 407 -2.69 -1.24 4.90
C PRO A 407 -1.78 -1.06 6.13
N LYS A 408 -0.91 -2.04 6.39
CA LYS A 408 -0.02 -2.03 7.57
C LYS A 408 0.79 -0.75 7.78
N ARG A 409 1.13 -0.05 6.68
CA ARG A 409 1.91 1.21 6.71
C ARG A 409 1.18 2.38 7.38
N ILE A 410 -0.15 2.34 7.44
CA ILE A 410 -1.03 3.39 7.98
C ILE A 410 -2.11 2.77 8.87
N ALA A 411 -1.79 1.63 9.50
CA ALA A 411 -2.74 0.90 10.31
C ALA A 411 -3.26 1.78 11.46
N PRO A 412 -4.56 1.67 11.80
CA PRO A 412 -5.12 2.34 12.96
C PRO A 412 -4.43 1.81 14.23
N ASP A 413 -4.23 2.70 15.20
CA ASP A 413 -3.77 2.32 16.54
C ASP A 413 -4.98 1.84 17.36
N ASP A 414 -4.99 0.58 17.78
CA ASP A 414 -6.14 -0.08 18.43
C ASP A 414 -6.65 0.63 19.70
N GLU A 415 -5.80 1.42 20.36
CA GLU A 415 -6.12 2.12 21.62
C GLU A 415 -6.63 3.56 21.42
N ASN A 416 -6.24 4.22 20.33
CA ASN A 416 -6.45 5.66 20.15
C ASN A 416 -7.33 6.02 18.94
N ASP A 417 -7.35 5.18 17.90
CA ASP A 417 -8.03 5.50 16.65
C ASP A 417 -9.42 4.87 16.56
N ILE A 418 -10.37 5.58 15.96
CA ILE A 418 -11.74 5.11 15.78
C ILE A 418 -11.89 4.48 14.40
N VAL A 419 -12.29 3.21 14.32
CA VAL A 419 -12.56 2.52 13.04
C VAL A 419 -14.06 2.29 12.86
N LEU A 420 -14.64 2.87 11.81
CA LEU A 420 -16.05 2.79 11.46
C LEU A 420 -16.27 1.97 10.18
N SER A 421 -16.75 0.75 10.36
CA SER A 421 -17.18 -0.13 9.27
C SER A 421 -18.50 0.34 8.66
N ARG A 422 -18.57 0.38 7.32
CA ARG A 422 -19.77 0.82 6.57
C ARG A 422 -20.13 -0.07 5.39
N SER A 423 -21.43 -0.21 5.14
CA SER A 423 -21.99 -1.01 4.04
C SER A 423 -22.61 -0.17 2.90
N GLY A 424 -22.54 1.15 2.98
CA GLY A 424 -23.03 2.11 1.99
C GLY A 424 -22.05 3.24 1.69
N VAL A 425 -22.28 4.00 0.61
CA VAL A 425 -21.33 5.00 0.06
C VAL A 425 -21.13 6.21 0.98
N ASN A 426 -22.21 6.79 1.49
CA ASN A 426 -22.15 7.95 2.39
C ASN A 426 -21.85 7.51 3.82
N VAL A 427 -20.74 8.00 4.38
CA VAL A 427 -20.26 7.61 5.72
C VAL A 427 -21.23 8.04 6.82
N PHE A 428 -21.77 9.26 6.75
CA PHE A 428 -22.70 9.79 7.74
C PHE A 428 -24.05 9.06 7.76
N ALA A 429 -24.48 8.51 6.62
CA ALA A 429 -25.72 7.75 6.52
C ALA A 429 -25.52 6.27 6.88
N ALA A 430 -24.33 5.71 6.62
CA ALA A 430 -24.04 4.29 6.81
C ALA A 430 -23.38 3.96 8.16
N THR A 431 -23.03 4.95 8.97
CA THR A 431 -22.34 4.78 10.26
C THR A 431 -22.89 5.74 11.32
N ASN A 432 -22.43 5.59 12.56
CA ASN A 432 -22.69 6.50 13.68
C ASN A 432 -21.70 7.68 13.76
N LEU A 433 -20.98 8.02 12.67
CA LEU A 433 -19.97 9.09 12.65
C LEU A 433 -20.50 10.41 13.23
N ASP A 434 -21.69 10.85 12.85
CA ASP A 434 -22.29 12.11 13.33
C ASP A 434 -22.45 12.16 14.85
N TYR A 435 -22.91 11.04 15.40
CA TYR A 435 -23.13 10.90 16.83
C TYR A 435 -21.80 10.99 17.58
N VAL A 436 -20.76 10.32 17.07
CA VAL A 436 -19.41 10.35 17.64
C VAL A 436 -18.83 11.77 17.57
N LEU A 437 -18.85 12.40 16.41
CA LEU A 437 -18.32 13.74 16.20
C LEU A 437 -18.99 14.79 17.09
N ARG A 438 -20.31 14.74 17.24
CA ARG A 438 -21.03 15.68 18.12
C ARG A 438 -20.71 15.48 19.59
N ASN A 439 -20.57 14.23 20.04
CA ASN A 439 -20.20 13.95 21.43
C ASN A 439 -18.75 14.36 21.74
N LEU A 440 -17.87 14.30 20.75
CA LEU A 440 -16.50 14.81 20.82
C LEU A 440 -16.42 16.34 20.67
N MET A 441 -17.56 17.03 20.46
CA MET A 441 -17.62 18.47 20.23
C MET A 441 -16.75 18.92 19.04
N VAL A 442 -16.59 18.05 18.04
CA VAL A 442 -15.84 18.35 16.83
C VAL A 442 -16.65 19.32 15.98
N THR A 443 -16.02 20.41 15.54
CA THR A 443 -16.61 21.42 14.65
C THR A 443 -15.94 21.44 13.28
N HIS A 444 -14.73 20.89 13.18
CA HIS A 444 -13.91 20.90 11.97
C HIS A 444 -13.49 19.48 11.55
N LEU A 445 -13.65 19.14 10.28
CA LEU A 445 -13.29 17.83 9.73
C LEU A 445 -12.22 17.96 8.67
N VAL A 446 -11.13 17.22 8.83
CA VAL A 446 -10.08 17.10 7.82
C VAL A 446 -10.29 15.77 7.10
N VAL A 447 -10.61 15.82 5.81
CA VAL A 447 -10.97 14.63 5.02
C VAL A 447 -9.87 14.28 4.03
N MET A 448 -9.47 13.01 4.01
CA MET A 448 -8.54 12.47 3.03
C MET A 448 -8.84 11.00 2.70
N GLY A 449 -8.30 10.50 1.59
CA GLY A 449 -8.39 9.11 1.18
C GLY A 449 -8.80 8.90 -0.27
N ILE A 450 -9.41 7.74 -0.54
CA ILE A 450 -9.82 7.33 -1.87
C ILE A 450 -11.31 7.63 -2.05
N SER A 451 -11.69 8.32 -3.12
CA SER A 451 -13.10 8.59 -3.42
C SER A 451 -13.69 7.43 -4.23
N VAL A 452 -14.32 6.49 -3.52
CA VAL A 452 -14.99 5.31 -4.09
C VAL A 452 -16.47 5.65 -4.35
N LEU A 453 -16.90 5.65 -5.61
CA LEU A 453 -18.26 6.04 -6.03
C LEU A 453 -18.66 7.43 -5.51
N GLY A 454 -17.70 8.35 -5.38
CA GLY A 454 -17.95 9.68 -4.81
C GLY A 454 -18.12 9.71 -3.28
N SER A 455 -17.60 8.72 -2.54
CA SER A 455 -17.68 8.68 -1.07
C SER A 455 -17.16 9.95 -0.40
N VAL A 456 -16.03 10.50 -0.87
CA VAL A 456 -15.46 11.74 -0.33
C VAL A 456 -16.38 12.93 -0.62
N ASP A 457 -16.90 13.07 -1.85
CA ASP A 457 -17.79 14.19 -2.20
C ASP A 457 -19.08 14.16 -1.39
N SER A 458 -19.69 12.99 -1.24
CA SER A 458 -20.89 12.82 -0.41
C SER A 458 -20.63 13.07 1.07
N CYS A 459 -19.45 12.67 1.58
CA CYS A 459 -19.02 12.95 2.95
C CYS A 459 -18.86 14.45 3.18
N VAL A 460 -18.11 15.14 2.31
CA VAL A 460 -17.88 16.60 2.38
C VAL A 460 -19.21 17.36 2.30
N GLN A 461 -20.08 17.01 1.34
CA GLN A 461 -21.38 17.66 1.20
C GLN A 461 -22.24 17.48 2.47
N THR A 462 -22.34 16.26 2.99
CA THR A 462 -23.14 15.98 4.19
C THR A 462 -22.56 16.66 5.44
N ALA A 463 -21.24 16.74 5.54
CA ALA A 463 -20.57 17.43 6.64
C ALA A 463 -20.91 18.93 6.63
N LEU A 464 -20.81 19.58 5.47
CA LEU A 464 -21.19 20.99 5.31
C LEU A 464 -22.67 21.21 5.64
N ASP A 465 -23.57 20.36 5.13
CA ASP A 465 -25.01 20.45 5.38
C ASP A 465 -25.36 20.27 6.87
N ARG A 466 -24.53 19.54 7.63
CA ARG A 466 -24.68 19.34 9.07
C ARG A 466 -23.98 20.40 9.93
N GLY A 467 -23.34 21.39 9.30
CA GLY A 467 -22.71 22.53 9.95
C GLY A 467 -21.25 22.32 10.36
N TYR A 468 -20.60 21.26 9.89
CA TYR A 468 -19.16 21.08 10.08
C TYR A 468 -18.38 21.96 9.10
N GLN A 469 -17.29 22.56 9.57
CA GLN A 469 -16.28 23.09 8.67
C GLN A 469 -15.46 21.93 8.10
N VAL A 470 -15.07 22.01 6.83
CA VAL A 470 -14.37 20.91 6.17
C VAL A 470 -13.09 21.41 5.50
N THR A 471 -12.00 20.70 5.74
CA THR A 471 -10.74 20.81 5.03
C THR A 471 -10.46 19.53 4.26
N VAL A 472 -10.04 19.64 3.01
CA VAL A 472 -9.62 18.49 2.18
C VAL A 472 -8.14 18.64 1.85
N LEU A 473 -7.37 17.58 2.08
CA LEU A 473 -5.94 17.54 1.74
C LEU A 473 -5.76 17.14 0.27
N LYS A 474 -5.20 18.05 -0.53
CA LYS A 474 -5.16 17.88 -2.00
C LYS A 474 -4.28 16.69 -2.43
N GLU A 475 -3.14 16.45 -1.79
CA GLU A 475 -2.24 15.35 -2.14
C GLU A 475 -2.86 13.99 -1.77
N ALA A 476 -3.53 13.94 -0.62
CA ALA A 476 -4.13 12.74 -0.06
C ALA A 476 -5.57 12.47 -0.55
N LEU A 477 -6.01 13.10 -1.63
CA LEU A 477 -7.28 12.82 -2.30
C LEU A 477 -7.05 12.07 -3.61
N LEU A 478 -7.62 10.88 -3.76
CA LEU A 478 -7.49 10.07 -4.98
C LEU A 478 -8.83 9.51 -5.46
N PRO A 479 -9.38 9.95 -6.60
CA PRO A 479 -10.56 9.33 -7.20
C PRO A 479 -10.25 7.91 -7.71
N LEU A 480 -11.17 6.96 -7.49
CA LEU A 480 -11.00 5.58 -7.96
C LEU A 480 -11.12 5.49 -9.50
N PRO A 481 -10.19 4.83 -10.21
CA PRO A 481 -10.28 4.65 -11.66
C PRO A 481 -11.43 3.70 -11.97
N GLY A 482 -12.35 4.13 -12.85
CA GLY A 482 -13.48 3.30 -13.26
C GLY A 482 -14.86 3.96 -13.16
N ASP A 483 -15.01 5.05 -12.41
CA ASP A 483 -16.12 5.97 -12.66
C ASP A 483 -15.87 6.59 -14.04
N ALA A 484 -16.92 6.73 -14.86
CA ALA A 484 -16.87 7.08 -16.29
C ALA A 484 -16.26 8.47 -16.65
N THR A 485 -15.49 9.05 -15.75
CA THR A 485 -14.83 10.35 -15.81
C THR A 485 -13.44 10.24 -15.16
N GLY A 486 -12.43 9.83 -15.93
CA GLY A 486 -11.04 9.69 -15.43
C GLY A 486 -10.34 11.03 -15.19
N CYS A 487 -9.36 11.06 -14.26
CA CYS A 487 -8.29 12.04 -13.95
C CYS A 487 -8.56 13.58 -14.03
N ALA A 488 -9.30 14.07 -15.02
CA ALA A 488 -9.97 15.37 -15.04
C ALA A 488 -10.88 15.59 -13.80
N ASN A 489 -11.26 14.52 -13.10
CA ASN A 489 -12.06 14.55 -11.90
C ASN A 489 -11.36 15.10 -10.65
N LYS A 490 -10.04 14.92 -10.46
CA LYS A 490 -9.42 15.39 -9.20
C LYS A 490 -9.41 16.92 -9.12
N ALA A 491 -8.97 17.58 -10.19
CA ALA A 491 -8.96 19.05 -10.26
C ALA A 491 -10.39 19.64 -10.22
N SER A 492 -11.32 19.06 -10.99
CA SER A 492 -12.74 19.47 -10.98
C SER A 492 -13.40 19.26 -9.61
N MET A 493 -13.09 18.15 -8.93
CA MET A 493 -13.60 17.86 -7.58
C MET A 493 -13.04 18.86 -6.56
N LEU A 494 -11.74 19.18 -6.60
CA LEU A 494 -11.14 20.20 -5.74
C LEU A 494 -11.73 21.59 -6.02
N GLU A 495 -11.97 21.95 -7.28
CA GLU A 495 -12.62 23.21 -7.64
C GLU A 495 -14.07 23.25 -7.12
N SER A 496 -14.82 22.15 -7.25
CA SER A 496 -16.17 21.99 -6.69
C SER A 496 -16.16 22.16 -5.16
N PHE A 497 -15.18 21.59 -4.46
CA PHE A 497 -15.02 21.77 -3.02
C PHE A 497 -14.76 23.22 -2.65
N SER A 498 -13.82 23.90 -3.32
CA SER A 498 -13.55 25.32 -3.08
C SER A 498 -14.79 26.18 -3.30
N ARG A 499 -15.59 25.90 -4.34
CA ARG A 499 -16.86 26.62 -4.61
C ARG A 499 -17.92 26.40 -3.53
N ARG A 500 -17.87 25.29 -2.79
CA ARG A 500 -18.78 24.97 -1.68
C ARG A 500 -18.28 25.50 -0.33
N GLY A 501 -17.18 26.25 -0.30
CA GLY A 501 -16.60 26.81 0.93
C GLY A 501 -15.72 25.83 1.72
N VAL A 502 -15.29 24.74 1.10
CA VAL A 502 -14.33 23.79 1.71
C VAL A 502 -12.92 24.36 1.59
N GLN A 503 -12.13 24.24 2.64
CA GLN A 503 -10.72 24.60 2.59
C GLN A 503 -9.92 23.50 1.89
N VAL A 504 -9.21 23.85 0.83
CA VAL A 504 -8.30 22.91 0.16
C VAL A 504 -6.88 23.28 0.56
N LEU A 505 -6.25 22.42 1.37
CA LEU A 505 -4.88 22.63 1.87
C LEU A 505 -3.91 21.60 1.31
N THR A 506 -2.63 21.94 1.32
CA THR A 506 -1.55 20.98 1.11
C THR A 506 -1.32 20.21 2.41
N ALA A 507 -0.86 18.97 2.31
CA ALA A 507 -0.46 18.21 3.50
C ALA A 507 0.65 18.92 4.30
N ALA A 508 1.61 19.55 3.61
CA ALA A 508 2.69 20.30 4.25
C ALA A 508 2.14 21.52 5.03
N ASP A 509 1.27 22.32 4.40
CA ASP A 509 0.65 23.50 5.04
C ASP A 509 -0.21 23.09 6.23
N PHE A 510 -0.90 21.95 6.13
CA PHE A 510 -1.68 21.39 7.23
C PHE A 510 -0.78 21.02 8.40
N VAL A 511 0.28 20.26 8.16
CA VAL A 511 1.25 19.85 9.19
C VAL A 511 1.93 21.06 9.82
N GLU A 512 2.34 22.05 9.02
CA GLU A 512 2.95 23.29 9.52
C GLU A 512 1.98 24.09 10.41
N LYS A 513 0.71 24.22 10.00
CA LYS A 513 -0.32 24.85 10.84
C LYS A 513 -0.53 24.08 12.15
N LEU A 514 -0.55 22.76 12.08
CA LEU A 514 -0.75 21.91 13.25
C LEU A 514 0.40 22.06 14.25
N GLN A 515 1.64 22.09 13.75
CA GLN A 515 2.84 22.33 14.55
C GLN A 515 2.90 23.75 15.11
N SER A 516 2.30 24.74 14.44
CA SER A 516 2.20 26.11 14.98
C SER A 516 1.22 26.24 16.16
N LEU A 517 0.31 25.26 16.32
CA LEU A 517 -0.72 25.22 17.35
C LEU A 517 -0.38 24.29 18.52
N ALA A 518 0.64 23.44 18.37
CA ALA A 518 1.21 22.59 19.41
C ALA A 518 2.33 23.33 20.17
#